data_AF-A0A6P6TM89-F1
#
_entry.id   AF-A0A6P6TM89-F1
#
_cell.length_a   1.000
_cell.length_b   1.000
_cell.length_c   1.000
_cell.angle_alpha   90.00
_cell.angle_beta   90.00
_cell.angle_gamma   90.00
#
_symmetry.space_group_name_H-M   'P 1'
#
loop_
_entity.id
_entity.type
_entity.pdbx_description
1 polymer ?
#
loop_
_entity_poly.entity_id
_entity_poly.type
_entity_poly.pdbx_seq_one_letter_code
_entity_poly.pdbx_strand_id
1 'polypeptide(L)'
;MGETIKYNGSRSNRKPAEPQAESELLVANHTVKDLTSRIEGSNSRAKEQIQYLEKLTKTKKVEGGWGRNMENHRYPQLMAELKDVKQELKKLKEEMASLLEEKRKAEKETEASNSKLGSYSSTVVALKREIEETNEEQVLVELARMEALKEHGAIESEGKKEAERHSAAMEETRKKIEEMTQEIDAAKEIERKLAITTSDVKMLESELKQVKKMGTVNRGKETMRNSECSSQDGHVSSTPELLKSITKELEETKKELASVREEGFKFMASMDIVRTELKNVKEEAARSKKREEKTDLTVQNLNAKLLRGKAKLEAASAAEEKAKEIVSNLSRALEQMKTEAEAAKKERSLIDEETGNIKAEIEKTESEIDLAEERLQAAIEELKSAKSSEAAALGKLKTLIDNTVRRRASVSQRSPVIMISSFEYEYLRNRAAGAEEIADKKVAAAQAWIEALKASEREILIKLEKTKKEIRELKVEEDQEADNTQESLHEKLKVESEFKSWKQKYEKIIAPETPRPQAGLPAKLTNRSGRTTPMRRAKLRKAASPAPRSTPRSASFAVRRRKKVMPNLAKFFSGKSTNKGIEAH
;
A
#
# COMPACT_ATOMS: atom_id res chain seq x y z
N MET A 1 20.14 -29.53 46.80
CA MET A 1 18.78 -29.41 46.24
C MET A 1 18.95 -28.71 44.89
N GLY A 2 18.54 -29.24 43.74
CA GLY A 2 17.80 -30.48 43.50
C GLY A 2 16.46 -30.26 42.83
N GLU A 3 16.37 -29.42 41.79
CA GLU A 3 15.11 -29.14 41.11
C GLU A 3 15.30 -29.00 39.59
N THR A 4 15.20 -30.12 38.89
CA THR A 4 15.11 -30.18 37.42
C THR A 4 13.64 -30.11 37.01
N ILE A 5 13.16 -28.91 36.69
CA ILE A 5 11.79 -28.71 36.19
C ILE A 5 11.68 -29.27 34.77
N LYS A 6 11.06 -30.45 34.66
CA LYS A 6 10.72 -31.08 33.38
C LYS A 6 9.59 -30.31 32.69
N TYR A 7 9.89 -29.62 31.60
CA TYR A 7 8.84 -29.18 30.67
C TYR A 7 8.31 -30.38 29.87
N ASN A 8 6.99 -30.59 29.90
CA ASN A 8 6.34 -31.72 29.25
C ASN A 8 5.03 -31.26 28.59
N GLY A 9 4.83 -31.62 27.31
CA GLY A 9 3.69 -31.20 26.51
C GLY A 9 3.82 -29.76 25.95
N SER A 10 3.40 -29.45 24.71
CA SER A 10 2.56 -30.24 23.79
C SER A 10 3.00 -30.08 22.34
N ARG A 11 3.52 -31.15 21.73
CA ARG A 11 3.51 -31.30 20.27
C ARG A 11 2.06 -31.51 19.83
N SER A 12 1.40 -30.44 19.38
CA SER A 12 0.13 -30.59 18.66
C SER A 12 0.43 -31.23 17.31
N ASN A 13 -0.15 -32.41 17.07
CA ASN A 13 0.07 -33.22 15.87
C ASN A 13 -0.59 -32.57 14.64
N ARG A 14 0.05 -31.56 14.05
CA ARG A 14 -0.20 -31.23 12.64
C ARG A 14 0.48 -32.32 11.81
N LYS A 15 -0.26 -33.37 11.46
CA LYS A 15 0.18 -34.41 10.52
C LYS A 15 0.77 -33.72 9.28
N PRO A 16 1.92 -34.17 8.76
CA PRO A 16 2.42 -33.62 7.50
C PRO A 16 1.40 -33.94 6.41
N ALA A 17 0.87 -32.90 5.76
CA ALA A 17 0.01 -33.05 4.59
C ALA A 17 0.82 -33.33 3.31
N GLU A 18 2.15 -33.15 3.38
CA GLU A 18 3.12 -33.42 2.33
C GLU A 18 3.04 -34.87 1.79
N PRO A 19 3.16 -35.95 2.58
CA PRO A 19 3.06 -37.32 2.06
C PRO A 19 1.70 -37.63 1.42
N GLN A 20 0.63 -36.95 1.85
CA GLN A 20 -0.67 -37.10 1.21
C GLN A 20 -0.70 -36.39 -0.15
N ALA A 21 -0.27 -35.13 -0.22
CA ALA A 21 -0.14 -34.39 -1.48
C ALA A 21 0.83 -35.07 -2.48
N GLU A 22 1.94 -35.61 -2.00
CA GLU A 22 2.88 -36.42 -2.80
C GLU A 22 2.23 -37.71 -3.31
N SER A 23 1.45 -38.41 -2.48
CA SER A 23 0.72 -39.60 -2.91
C SER A 23 -0.35 -39.28 -3.97
N GLU A 24 -1.09 -38.18 -3.80
CA GLU A 24 -2.09 -37.70 -4.76
C GLU A 24 -1.44 -37.26 -6.08
N LEU A 25 -0.28 -36.60 -6.02
CA LEU A 25 0.51 -36.20 -7.18
C LEU A 25 1.13 -37.40 -7.92
N LEU A 26 1.56 -38.45 -7.20
CA LEU A 26 2.00 -39.72 -7.80
C LEU A 26 0.86 -40.46 -8.49
N VAL A 27 -0.33 -40.51 -7.87
CA VAL A 27 -1.54 -41.06 -8.48
C VAL A 27 -1.93 -40.27 -9.73
N ALA A 28 -1.96 -38.94 -9.67
CA ALA A 28 -2.23 -38.09 -10.82
C ALA A 28 -1.22 -38.29 -11.97
N ASN A 29 0.07 -38.39 -11.66
CA ASN A 29 1.09 -38.70 -12.67
C ASN A 29 0.92 -40.10 -13.28
N HIS A 30 0.46 -41.09 -12.51
CA HIS A 30 0.15 -42.42 -13.03
C HIS A 30 -1.08 -42.41 -13.95
N THR A 31 -2.14 -41.66 -13.60
CA THR A 31 -3.33 -41.55 -14.46
C THR A 31 -3.03 -40.77 -15.74
N VAL A 32 -2.22 -39.70 -15.69
CA VAL A 32 -1.74 -38.98 -16.88
C VAL A 32 -0.94 -39.91 -17.80
N LYS A 33 -0.06 -40.76 -17.26
CA LYS A 33 0.69 -41.76 -18.04
C LYS A 33 -0.24 -42.81 -18.68
N ASP A 34 -1.19 -43.38 -17.93
CA ASP A 34 -2.17 -44.32 -18.48
C ASP A 34 -3.01 -43.69 -19.61
N LEU A 35 -3.55 -42.49 -19.39
CA LEU A 35 -4.30 -41.75 -20.40
C LEU A 35 -3.46 -41.46 -21.64
N THR A 36 -2.18 -41.09 -21.48
CA THR A 36 -1.25 -40.87 -22.59
C THR A 36 -1.06 -42.15 -23.40
N SER A 37 -0.78 -43.29 -22.74
CA SER A 37 -0.66 -44.59 -23.42
C SER A 37 -1.96 -45.04 -24.10
N ARG A 38 -3.13 -44.75 -23.51
CA ARG A 38 -4.44 -45.07 -24.10
C ARG A 38 -4.78 -44.17 -25.30
N ILE A 39 -4.37 -42.90 -25.28
CA ILE A 39 -4.47 -41.98 -26.43
C ILE A 39 -3.53 -42.46 -27.55
N GLU A 40 -2.28 -42.80 -27.23
CA GLU A 40 -1.31 -43.26 -28.22
C GLU A 40 -1.70 -44.60 -28.85
N GLY A 41 -2.16 -45.58 -28.05
CA GLY A 41 -2.73 -46.83 -28.57
C GLY A 41 -4.02 -46.64 -29.38
N SER A 42 -4.80 -45.59 -29.12
CA SER A 42 -5.97 -45.25 -29.94
C SER A 42 -5.57 -44.56 -31.25
N ASN A 43 -4.56 -43.69 -31.23
CA ASN A 43 -3.98 -43.08 -32.42
C ASN A 43 -3.30 -44.11 -33.33
N SER A 44 -2.63 -45.13 -32.78
CA SER A 44 -2.07 -46.23 -33.56
C SER A 44 -3.15 -47.06 -34.24
N ARG A 45 -4.21 -47.46 -33.52
CA ARG A 45 -5.37 -48.14 -34.12
C ARG A 45 -6.08 -47.30 -35.19
N ALA A 46 -6.20 -45.99 -34.99
CA ALA A 46 -6.74 -45.08 -36.01
C ALA A 46 -5.84 -45.02 -37.26
N LYS A 47 -4.51 -44.96 -37.09
CA LYS A 47 -3.54 -45.03 -38.21
C LYS A 47 -3.63 -46.35 -38.96
N GLU A 48 -3.78 -47.47 -38.27
CA GLU A 48 -3.97 -48.80 -38.88
C GLU A 48 -5.29 -48.87 -39.68
N GLN A 49 -6.40 -48.37 -39.13
CA GLN A 49 -7.68 -48.27 -39.84
C GLN A 49 -7.59 -47.38 -41.07
N ILE A 50 -6.91 -46.23 -40.98
CA ILE A 50 -6.67 -45.35 -42.13
C ILE A 50 -5.84 -46.07 -43.20
N GLN A 51 -4.75 -46.76 -42.84
CA GLN A 51 -3.95 -47.55 -43.78
C GLN A 51 -4.73 -48.73 -44.39
N TYR A 52 -5.62 -49.37 -43.63
CA TYR A 52 -6.49 -50.44 -44.12
C TYR A 52 -7.51 -49.91 -45.15
N LEU A 53 -8.15 -48.77 -44.87
CA LEU A 53 -9.02 -48.08 -45.82
C LEU A 53 -8.24 -47.59 -47.05
N GLU A 54 -7.01 -47.12 -46.89
CA GLU A 54 -6.15 -46.70 -47.99
C GLU A 54 -5.73 -47.91 -48.86
N LYS A 55 -5.47 -49.07 -48.27
CA LYS A 55 -5.23 -50.34 -49.00
C LYS A 55 -6.49 -50.78 -49.75
N LEU A 56 -7.68 -50.70 -49.14
CA LEU A 56 -8.96 -51.02 -49.80
C LEU A 56 -9.27 -50.09 -50.99
N THR A 57 -8.95 -48.80 -50.89
CA THR A 57 -9.11 -47.86 -52.02
C THR A 57 -8.08 -48.09 -53.14
N LYS A 58 -6.92 -48.69 -52.83
CA LYS A 58 -5.91 -49.10 -53.82
C LYS A 58 -6.26 -50.44 -54.49
N THR A 59 -6.81 -51.42 -53.77
CA THR A 59 -7.28 -52.69 -54.38
C THR A 59 -8.53 -52.50 -55.26
N LYS A 60 -9.46 -51.60 -54.87
CA LYS A 60 -10.64 -51.26 -55.69
C LYS A 60 -10.32 -50.52 -57.01
N LYS A 61 -9.03 -50.39 -57.38
CA LYS A 61 -8.55 -49.77 -58.62
C LYS A 61 -8.03 -50.75 -59.67
N VAL A 62 -7.97 -52.06 -59.38
CA VAL A 62 -7.37 -53.07 -60.29
C VAL A 62 -8.38 -54.08 -60.83
N GLU A 63 -9.54 -54.25 -60.21
CA GLU A 63 -10.53 -55.26 -60.64
C GLU A 63 -11.84 -54.62 -61.11
N GLY A 64 -12.02 -54.54 -62.44
CA GLY A 64 -13.23 -54.04 -63.07
C GLY A 64 -14.19 -55.19 -63.38
N GLY A 65 -15.29 -55.30 -62.63
CA GLY A 65 -16.33 -56.29 -62.94
C GLY A 65 -17.53 -56.31 -62.00
N TRP A 66 -18.71 -55.98 -62.55
CA TRP A 66 -20.05 -56.46 -62.16
C TRP A 66 -20.54 -56.27 -60.71
N GLY A 67 -21.51 -55.35 -60.51
CA GLY A 67 -22.19 -55.19 -59.22
C GLY A 67 -23.25 -54.08 -59.11
N ARG A 68 -23.98 -53.75 -60.19
CA ARG A 68 -24.72 -52.46 -60.34
C ARG A 68 -25.87 -52.20 -59.34
N ASN A 69 -26.27 -53.15 -58.49
CA ASN A 69 -27.51 -53.06 -57.69
C ASN A 69 -27.36 -52.89 -56.16
N MET A 70 -26.15 -52.69 -55.61
CA MET A 70 -25.98 -52.39 -54.17
C MET A 70 -25.33 -51.02 -53.89
N GLU A 71 -24.80 -50.32 -54.90
CA GLU A 71 -23.96 -49.13 -54.70
C GLU A 71 -24.71 -47.79 -54.84
N ASN A 72 -25.81 -47.75 -55.61
CA ASN A 72 -26.61 -46.52 -55.83
C ASN A 72 -27.31 -45.97 -54.57
N HIS A 73 -27.57 -46.80 -53.56
CA HIS A 73 -28.17 -46.36 -52.29
C HIS A 73 -27.11 -45.93 -51.25
N ARG A 74 -25.86 -46.41 -51.38
CA ARG A 74 -24.75 -46.04 -50.46
C ARG A 74 -24.13 -44.68 -50.79
N TYR A 75 -24.03 -44.31 -52.06
CA TYR A 75 -23.47 -43.01 -52.46
C TYR A 75 -24.19 -41.79 -51.82
N PRO A 76 -25.54 -41.68 -51.82
CA PRO A 76 -26.22 -40.57 -51.14
C PRO A 76 -26.06 -40.61 -49.61
N GLN A 77 -25.95 -41.79 -48.99
CA GLN A 77 -25.68 -41.94 -47.56
C GLN A 77 -24.28 -41.41 -47.21
N LEU A 78 -23.24 -41.87 -47.93
CA LEU A 78 -21.86 -41.38 -47.77
C LEU A 78 -21.73 -39.86 -48.02
N MET A 79 -22.53 -39.30 -48.93
CA MET A 79 -22.56 -37.86 -49.18
C MET A 79 -23.29 -37.06 -48.08
N ALA A 80 -24.25 -37.66 -47.38
CA ALA A 80 -24.87 -37.09 -46.19
C ALA A 80 -23.89 -37.14 -45.01
N GLU A 81 -23.31 -38.31 -44.71
CA GLU A 81 -22.28 -38.49 -43.69
C GLU A 81 -21.10 -37.53 -43.89
N LEU A 82 -20.57 -37.39 -45.11
CA LEU A 82 -19.51 -36.45 -45.43
C LEU A 82 -19.92 -34.97 -45.23
N LYS A 83 -21.20 -34.65 -45.37
CA LYS A 83 -21.72 -33.30 -45.11
C LYS A 83 -21.84 -33.05 -43.61
N ASP A 84 -22.25 -34.04 -42.84
CA ASP A 84 -22.42 -33.95 -41.39
C ASP A 84 -21.05 -33.88 -40.70
N VAL A 85 -20.10 -34.74 -41.06
CA VAL A 85 -18.68 -34.65 -40.63
C VAL A 85 -18.06 -33.28 -40.98
N LYS A 86 -18.43 -32.67 -42.11
CA LYS A 86 -18.00 -31.30 -42.47
C LYS A 86 -18.68 -30.20 -41.64
N GLN A 87 -19.84 -30.45 -41.05
CA GLN A 87 -20.46 -29.53 -40.10
C GLN A 87 -19.86 -29.71 -38.70
N GLU A 88 -19.65 -30.95 -38.25
CA GLU A 88 -18.96 -31.26 -37.00
C GLU A 88 -17.54 -30.69 -36.97
N LEU A 89 -16.77 -30.85 -38.06
CA LEU A 89 -15.43 -30.25 -38.16
C LEU A 89 -15.43 -28.71 -38.19
N LYS A 90 -16.56 -28.06 -38.50
CA LYS A 90 -16.72 -26.60 -38.33
C LYS A 90 -17.02 -26.24 -36.88
N LYS A 91 -17.99 -26.92 -36.26
CA LYS A 91 -18.33 -26.75 -34.84
C LYS A 91 -17.10 -26.96 -33.96
N LEU A 92 -16.36 -28.05 -34.16
CA LEU A 92 -15.13 -28.36 -33.42
C LEU A 92 -14.06 -27.27 -33.58
N LYS A 93 -13.97 -26.62 -34.75
CA LYS A 93 -13.04 -25.48 -34.96
C LYS A 93 -13.50 -24.22 -34.24
N GLU A 94 -14.80 -23.97 -34.19
CA GLU A 94 -15.40 -22.85 -33.46
C GLU A 94 -15.25 -23.06 -31.94
N GLU A 95 -15.52 -24.27 -31.45
CA GLU A 95 -15.29 -24.71 -30.06
C GLU A 95 -13.81 -24.62 -29.66
N MET A 96 -12.89 -25.14 -30.49
CA MET A 96 -11.45 -25.05 -30.24
C MET A 96 -10.95 -23.60 -30.21
N ALA A 97 -11.51 -22.72 -31.04
CA ALA A 97 -11.21 -21.29 -30.98
C ALA A 97 -11.72 -20.64 -29.68
N SER A 98 -12.93 -21.01 -29.22
CA SER A 98 -13.48 -20.54 -27.94
C SER A 98 -12.62 -21.00 -26.76
N LEU A 99 -12.25 -22.29 -26.72
CA LEU A 99 -11.40 -22.87 -25.68
C LEU A 99 -10.01 -22.24 -25.64
N LEU A 100 -9.43 -21.87 -26.78
CA LEU A 100 -8.15 -21.15 -26.83
C LEU A 100 -8.25 -19.72 -26.28
N GLU A 101 -9.36 -19.03 -26.51
CA GLU A 101 -9.58 -17.69 -25.92
C GLU A 101 -9.92 -17.75 -24.42
N GLU A 102 -10.66 -18.77 -23.97
CA GLU A 102 -10.87 -19.02 -22.53
C GLU A 102 -9.58 -19.38 -21.82
N LYS A 103 -8.76 -20.28 -22.41
CA LYS A 103 -7.41 -20.58 -21.92
C LYS A 103 -6.56 -19.31 -21.79
N ARG A 104 -6.54 -18.43 -22.79
CA ARG A 104 -5.81 -17.16 -22.72
C ARG A 104 -6.29 -16.20 -21.64
N LYS A 105 -7.59 -16.21 -21.32
CA LYS A 105 -8.14 -15.42 -20.20
C LYS A 105 -7.66 -15.98 -18.86
N ALA A 106 -7.76 -17.31 -18.69
CA ALA A 106 -7.27 -17.99 -17.49
C ALA A 106 -5.76 -17.78 -17.29
N GLU A 107 -4.94 -17.92 -18.35
CA GLU A 107 -3.49 -17.64 -18.30
C GLU A 107 -3.22 -16.20 -17.81
N LYS A 108 -3.87 -15.19 -18.37
CA LYS A 108 -3.73 -13.78 -17.93
C LYS A 108 -4.17 -13.55 -16.49
N GLU A 109 -5.23 -14.22 -16.03
CA GLU A 109 -5.70 -14.13 -14.66
C GLU A 109 -4.73 -14.79 -13.67
N THR A 110 -4.14 -15.93 -14.04
CA THR A 110 -3.08 -16.58 -13.24
C THR A 110 -1.81 -15.74 -13.20
N GLU A 111 -1.40 -15.12 -14.32
CA GLU A 111 -0.22 -14.24 -14.37
C GLU A 111 -0.41 -12.97 -13.53
N ALA A 112 -1.59 -12.34 -13.58
CA ALA A 112 -1.94 -11.22 -12.72
C ALA A 112 -1.98 -11.61 -11.23
N SER A 113 -2.44 -12.83 -10.91
CA SER A 113 -2.47 -13.35 -9.53
C SER A 113 -1.07 -13.69 -9.01
N ASN A 114 -0.21 -14.29 -9.85
CA ASN A 114 1.19 -14.54 -9.54
C ASN A 114 1.97 -13.22 -9.36
N SER A 115 1.68 -12.18 -10.14
CA SER A 115 2.27 -10.85 -9.97
C SER A 115 1.93 -10.25 -8.60
N LYS A 116 0.65 -10.37 -8.17
CA LYS A 116 0.23 -9.95 -6.82
C LYS A 116 0.93 -10.78 -5.74
N LEU A 117 0.99 -12.11 -5.89
CA LEU A 117 1.69 -13.01 -4.97
C LEU A 117 3.18 -12.62 -4.82
N GLY A 118 3.84 -12.27 -5.93
CA GLY A 118 5.20 -11.75 -5.94
C GLY A 118 5.36 -10.46 -5.11
N SER A 119 4.44 -9.50 -5.28
CA SER A 119 4.44 -8.27 -4.46
C SER A 119 4.22 -8.56 -2.97
N TYR A 120 3.26 -9.42 -2.61
CA TYR A 120 3.03 -9.81 -1.22
C TYR A 120 4.23 -10.54 -0.61
N SER A 121 4.84 -11.47 -1.35
CA SER A 121 6.06 -12.17 -0.93
C SER A 121 7.20 -11.18 -0.67
N SER A 122 7.39 -10.20 -1.54
CA SER A 122 8.39 -9.14 -1.35
C SER A 122 8.11 -8.30 -0.11
N THR A 123 6.86 -7.92 0.17
CA THR A 123 6.50 -7.20 1.40
C THR A 123 6.70 -8.04 2.67
N VAL A 124 6.41 -9.35 2.63
CA VAL A 124 6.64 -10.25 3.76
C VAL A 124 8.13 -10.43 4.04
N VAL A 125 8.98 -10.48 3.01
CA VAL A 125 10.45 -10.53 3.18
C VAL A 125 10.98 -9.21 3.74
N ALA A 126 10.45 -8.07 3.33
CA ALA A 126 10.83 -6.76 3.88
C ALA A 126 10.46 -6.65 5.37
N LEU A 127 9.20 -6.98 5.73
CA LEU A 127 8.73 -6.96 7.12
C LEU A 127 9.51 -7.93 8.02
N LYS A 128 9.91 -9.10 7.50
CA LYS A 128 10.78 -10.02 8.26
C LYS A 128 12.13 -9.41 8.60
N ARG A 129 12.76 -8.71 7.65
CA ARG A 129 14.04 -8.03 7.88
C ARG A 129 13.89 -6.90 8.90
N GLU A 130 12.82 -6.12 8.82
CA GLU A 130 12.51 -5.06 9.78
C GLU A 130 12.26 -5.62 11.20
N ILE A 131 11.60 -6.78 11.30
CA ILE A 131 11.45 -7.51 12.57
C ILE A 131 12.80 -8.04 13.06
N GLU A 132 13.68 -8.54 12.19
CA GLU A 132 15.03 -9.00 12.56
C GLU A 132 15.89 -7.82 13.06
N GLU A 133 15.91 -6.70 12.35
CA GLU A 133 16.62 -5.46 12.69
C GLU A 133 16.16 -4.86 14.03
N THR A 134 14.84 -4.75 14.25
CA THR A 134 14.28 -4.26 15.53
C THR A 134 14.53 -5.22 16.71
N ASN A 135 14.61 -6.53 16.46
CA ASN A 135 15.03 -7.50 17.49
C ASN A 135 16.53 -7.34 17.84
N GLU A 136 17.39 -7.09 16.85
CA GLU A 136 18.81 -6.80 17.08
C GLU A 136 19.00 -5.51 17.89
N GLU A 137 18.27 -4.43 17.55
CA GLU A 137 18.24 -3.20 18.34
C GLU A 137 17.76 -3.44 19.79
N GLN A 138 16.69 -4.22 19.98
CA GLN A 138 16.19 -4.56 21.32
C GLN A 138 17.26 -5.29 22.15
N VAL A 139 18.01 -6.21 21.56
CA VAL A 139 19.12 -6.91 22.25
C VAL A 139 20.22 -5.93 22.65
N LEU A 140 20.58 -4.97 21.80
CA LEU A 140 21.55 -3.92 22.13
C LEU A 140 21.08 -3.02 23.28
N VAL A 141 19.79 -2.65 23.31
CA VAL A 141 19.19 -1.87 24.40
C VAL A 141 19.20 -2.63 25.73
N GLU A 142 18.84 -3.91 25.74
CA GLU A 142 18.89 -4.73 26.97
C GLU A 142 20.34 -5.00 27.44
N LEU A 143 21.31 -5.10 26.53
CA LEU A 143 22.73 -5.16 26.89
C LEU A 143 23.19 -3.86 27.57
N ALA A 144 22.90 -2.70 26.97
CA ALA A 144 23.22 -1.39 27.55
C ALA A 144 22.54 -1.18 28.92
N ARG A 145 21.29 -1.64 29.08
CA ARG A 145 20.57 -1.63 30.36
C ARG A 145 21.27 -2.50 31.41
N MET A 146 21.69 -3.71 31.05
CA MET A 146 22.43 -4.59 31.97
C MET A 146 23.78 -4.00 32.38
N GLU A 147 24.46 -3.29 31.50
CA GLU A 147 25.71 -2.59 31.80
C GLU A 147 25.47 -1.42 32.76
N ALA A 148 24.51 -0.53 32.45
CA ALA A 148 24.13 0.57 33.32
C ALA A 148 23.69 0.11 34.74
N LEU A 149 22.97 -1.01 34.85
CA LEU A 149 22.60 -1.59 36.15
C LEU A 149 23.80 -2.13 36.94
N LYS A 150 24.83 -2.68 36.26
CA LYS A 150 26.08 -3.11 36.91
C LYS A 150 26.88 -1.92 37.41
N GLU A 151 27.01 -0.86 36.60
CA GLU A 151 27.69 0.37 36.99
C GLU A 151 26.98 1.06 38.17
N HIS A 152 25.65 1.17 38.12
CA HIS A 152 24.85 1.71 39.23
C HIS A 152 25.07 0.92 40.53
N GLY A 153 25.09 -0.42 40.47
CA GLY A 153 25.38 -1.27 41.62
C GLY A 153 26.81 -1.08 42.17
N ALA A 154 27.79 -0.88 41.29
CA ALA A 154 29.16 -0.57 41.69
C ALA A 154 29.24 0.79 42.41
N ILE A 155 28.65 1.83 41.82
CA ILE A 155 28.59 3.21 42.37
C ILE A 155 27.88 3.21 43.74
N GLU A 156 26.77 2.49 43.90
CA GLU A 156 26.12 2.35 45.21
C GLU A 156 27.04 1.68 46.25
N SER A 157 27.77 0.64 45.85
CA SER A 157 28.67 -0.08 46.75
C SER A 157 29.86 0.78 47.19
N GLU A 158 30.32 1.68 46.31
CA GLU A 158 31.38 2.64 46.62
C GLU A 158 30.85 3.79 47.48
N GLY A 159 29.68 4.36 47.14
CA GLY A 159 29.01 5.39 47.92
C GLY A 159 28.70 4.95 49.36
N LYS A 160 28.29 3.69 49.57
CA LYS A 160 28.10 3.11 50.91
C LYS A 160 29.42 3.05 51.69
N LYS A 161 30.51 2.56 51.08
CA LYS A 161 31.85 2.51 51.70
C LYS A 161 32.38 3.91 52.04
N GLU A 162 32.15 4.89 51.16
CA GLU A 162 32.60 6.27 51.39
C GLU A 162 31.78 6.95 52.49
N ALA A 163 30.46 6.71 52.54
CA ALA A 163 29.61 7.16 53.63
C ALA A 163 30.00 6.53 54.98
N GLU A 164 30.32 5.23 55.02
CA GLU A 164 30.83 4.54 56.21
C GLU A 164 32.16 5.15 56.69
N ARG A 165 33.12 5.39 55.78
CA ARG A 165 34.40 6.06 56.10
C ARG A 165 34.18 7.47 56.66
N HIS A 166 33.32 8.26 56.02
CA HIS A 166 32.99 9.61 56.50
C HIS A 166 32.29 9.58 57.86
N SER A 167 31.38 8.63 58.09
CA SER A 167 30.72 8.44 59.38
C SER A 167 31.74 8.09 60.48
N ALA A 168 32.66 7.17 60.22
CA ALA A 168 33.72 6.80 61.17
C ALA A 168 34.65 7.98 61.49
N ALA A 169 35.06 8.76 60.47
CA ALA A 169 35.88 9.97 60.66
C ALA A 169 35.14 11.07 61.44
N MET A 170 33.83 11.23 61.23
CA MET A 170 32.99 12.13 62.03
C MET A 170 32.86 11.65 63.48
N GLU A 171 32.76 10.34 63.71
CA GLU A 171 32.71 9.79 65.06
C GLU A 171 34.06 9.96 65.80
N GLU A 172 35.19 9.76 65.12
CA GLU A 172 36.52 10.04 65.69
C GLU A 172 36.72 11.52 66.04
N THR A 173 36.34 12.44 65.15
CA THR A 173 36.46 13.88 65.42
C THR A 173 35.53 14.31 66.56
N ARG A 174 34.32 13.73 66.65
CA ARG A 174 33.43 13.92 67.80
C ARG A 174 34.04 13.41 69.11
N LYS A 175 34.67 12.24 69.13
CA LYS A 175 35.39 11.71 70.31
C LYS A 175 36.50 12.66 70.77
N LYS A 176 37.34 13.15 69.84
CA LYS A 176 38.39 14.15 70.13
C LYS A 176 37.83 15.46 70.69
N ILE A 177 36.67 15.92 70.21
CA ILE A 177 35.99 17.11 70.75
C ILE A 177 35.49 16.85 72.19
N GLU A 178 34.94 15.67 72.47
CA GLU A 178 34.50 15.28 73.81
C GLU A 178 35.69 15.22 74.79
N GLU A 179 36.81 14.61 74.38
CA GLU A 179 38.07 14.55 75.13
C GLU A 179 38.59 15.97 75.47
N MET A 180 38.72 16.85 74.47
CA MET A 180 39.12 18.25 74.69
C MET A 180 38.14 19.02 75.58
N THR A 181 36.84 18.70 75.53
CA THR A 181 35.83 19.35 76.39
C THR A 181 36.02 18.94 77.86
N GLN A 182 36.32 17.67 78.12
CA GLN A 182 36.66 17.16 79.45
C GLN A 182 37.97 17.77 79.98
N GLU A 183 38.99 17.92 79.14
CA GLU A 183 40.24 18.62 79.49
C GLU A 183 39.99 20.10 79.85
N ILE A 184 39.14 20.79 79.08
CA ILE A 184 38.74 22.17 79.35
C ILE A 184 38.02 22.29 80.70
N ASP A 185 37.13 21.36 81.04
CA ASP A 185 36.43 21.39 82.33
C ASP A 185 37.35 21.05 83.52
N ALA A 186 38.33 20.16 83.32
CA ALA A 186 39.40 19.94 84.28
C ALA A 186 40.30 21.18 84.46
N ALA A 187 40.59 21.91 83.38
CA ALA A 187 41.34 23.17 83.45
C ALA A 187 40.56 24.26 84.23
N LYS A 188 39.24 24.40 84.00
CA LYS A 188 38.37 25.31 84.79
C LYS A 188 38.33 24.94 86.28
N GLU A 189 38.43 23.66 86.63
CA GLU A 189 38.52 23.20 88.02
C GLU A 189 39.85 23.64 88.67
N ILE A 190 40.96 23.52 87.94
CA ILE A 190 42.28 24.00 88.40
C ILE A 190 42.28 25.53 88.52
N GLU A 191 41.72 26.25 87.55
CA GLU A 191 41.58 27.71 87.58
C GLU A 191 40.78 28.18 88.81
N ARG A 192 39.66 27.52 89.14
CA ARG A 192 38.88 27.81 90.35
C ARG A 192 39.68 27.56 91.64
N LYS A 193 40.46 26.48 91.71
CA LYS A 193 41.37 26.22 92.85
C LYS A 193 42.47 27.28 92.97
N LEU A 194 43.01 27.75 91.85
CA LEU A 194 44.06 28.77 91.81
C LEU A 194 43.52 30.17 92.15
N ALA A 195 42.26 30.46 91.80
CA ALA A 195 41.56 31.67 92.25
C ALA A 195 41.35 31.68 93.78
N ILE A 196 41.06 30.53 94.39
CA ILE A 196 40.96 30.38 95.85
C ILE A 196 42.34 30.63 96.50
N THR A 197 43.37 29.90 96.09
CA THR A 197 44.70 30.05 96.72
C THR A 197 45.32 31.43 96.51
N THR A 198 45.07 32.10 95.38
CA THR A 198 45.48 33.51 95.20
C THR A 198 44.69 34.50 96.04
N SER A 199 43.46 34.17 96.46
CA SER A 199 42.74 34.93 97.49
C SER A 199 43.36 34.72 98.87
N ASP A 200 43.67 33.47 99.24
CA ASP A 200 44.31 33.14 100.52
C ASP A 200 45.67 33.81 100.68
N VAL A 201 46.51 33.79 99.63
CA VAL A 201 47.80 34.50 99.59
C VAL A 201 47.62 36.01 99.78
N LYS A 202 46.58 36.63 99.19
CA LYS A 202 46.28 38.05 99.41
C LYS A 202 45.87 38.36 100.85
N MET A 203 45.13 37.46 101.51
CA MET A 203 44.84 37.59 102.95
C MET A 203 46.14 37.51 103.77
N LEU A 204 46.96 36.47 103.56
CA LEU A 204 48.23 36.28 104.28
C LEU A 204 49.21 37.44 104.06
N GLU A 205 49.27 38.03 102.86
CA GLU A 205 50.04 39.26 102.62
C GLU A 205 49.53 40.45 103.44
N SER A 206 48.21 40.58 103.60
CA SER A 206 47.61 41.66 104.37
C SER A 206 47.89 41.52 105.88
N GLU A 207 47.83 40.29 106.40
CA GLU A 207 48.22 39.94 107.77
C GLU A 207 49.72 40.16 108.00
N LEU A 208 50.59 39.72 107.07
CA LEU A 208 52.03 39.95 107.15
C LEU A 208 52.38 41.45 107.13
N LYS A 209 51.65 42.27 106.35
CA LYS A 209 51.77 43.73 106.39
C LYS A 209 51.32 44.30 107.74
N GLN A 210 50.36 43.69 108.42
CA GLN A 210 49.94 44.08 109.77
C GLN A 210 50.98 43.69 110.84
N VAL A 211 51.52 42.47 110.78
CA VAL A 211 52.62 42.01 111.66
C VAL A 211 53.88 42.86 111.46
N LYS A 212 54.25 43.21 110.22
CA LYS A 212 55.38 44.13 109.97
C LYS A 212 55.16 45.53 110.52
N LYS A 213 53.92 46.03 110.58
CA LYS A 213 53.58 47.30 111.25
C LYS A 213 53.64 47.20 112.78
N MET A 214 53.57 45.99 113.34
CA MET A 214 53.69 45.72 114.77
C MET A 214 55.14 45.42 115.21
N GLY A 215 56.00 45.00 114.27
CA GLY A 215 57.37 44.53 114.53
C GLY A 215 58.48 45.58 114.47
N THR A 216 58.22 46.83 114.10
CA THR A 216 59.22 47.91 114.02
C THR A 216 59.24 48.80 115.27
N VAL A 217 59.69 48.24 116.40
CA VAL A 217 60.18 49.02 117.53
C VAL A 217 61.59 48.56 117.92
N ASN A 218 62.54 49.46 117.65
CA ASN A 218 63.85 49.60 118.29
C ASN A 218 65.00 48.62 117.96
N ARG A 219 65.89 49.04 117.05
CA ARG A 219 67.32 49.16 117.39
C ARG A 219 68.06 50.19 116.51
N GLY A 220 68.31 51.37 117.08
CA GLY A 220 69.50 52.23 116.92
C GLY A 220 69.92 52.71 115.50
N LYS A 221 70.56 53.86 115.34
CA LYS A 221 71.16 54.80 116.30
C LYS A 221 71.53 56.09 115.52
N GLU A 222 71.57 57.25 116.18
CA GLU A 222 72.48 58.41 115.93
C GLU A 222 72.67 58.96 114.48
N THR A 223 72.70 60.27 114.20
CA THR A 223 72.88 61.48 115.04
C THR A 223 72.42 62.75 114.29
N MET A 224 72.08 63.81 115.05
CA MET A 224 72.45 65.24 114.88
C MET A 224 72.86 65.81 113.49
N ARG A 225 72.65 67.07 113.12
CA ARG A 225 71.94 68.28 113.61
C ARG A 225 72.49 69.41 112.72
N ASN A 226 71.63 70.29 112.19
CA ASN A 226 71.82 71.76 112.05
C ASN A 226 73.10 72.26 111.29
N SER A 227 73.32 73.55 110.97
CA SER A 227 72.74 74.81 111.43
C SER A 227 73.02 75.95 110.44
N GLU A 228 72.26 77.05 110.55
CA GLU A 228 72.62 78.50 110.38
C GLU A 228 73.50 78.96 109.18
N CYS A 229 73.24 80.05 108.44
CA CYS A 229 72.68 81.39 108.71
C CYS A 229 73.63 82.40 109.42
N SER A 230 73.86 83.53 108.72
CA SER A 230 74.32 84.86 109.20
C SER A 230 75.83 85.19 109.29
N SER A 231 76.21 86.21 108.49
CA SER A 231 76.82 87.51 108.88
C SER A 231 78.28 87.69 109.37
N GLN A 232 78.82 88.89 109.03
CA GLN A 232 80.06 89.57 109.46
C GLN A 232 81.40 88.91 109.05
N ASP A 233 82.32 89.51 108.28
CA ASP A 233 82.75 90.92 108.03
C ASP A 233 83.56 91.59 109.17
N GLY A 234 84.77 92.05 108.83
CA GLY A 234 85.62 92.93 109.67
C GLY A 234 87.04 92.43 110.08
N HIS A 235 88.07 92.76 109.25
CA HIS A 235 89.42 93.28 109.67
C HIS A 235 90.36 92.41 110.58
N VAL A 236 91.67 92.20 110.35
CA VAL A 236 92.63 92.52 109.27
C VAL A 236 93.89 91.65 109.40
N SER A 237 94.59 91.35 108.29
CA SER A 237 96.06 91.47 108.16
C SER A 237 96.55 90.94 106.81
N SER A 238 97.06 91.86 105.99
CA SER A 238 98.22 91.69 105.09
C SER A 238 98.21 90.53 104.07
N THR A 239 97.86 90.85 102.82
CA THR A 239 98.43 90.28 101.56
C THR A 239 98.61 88.75 101.51
N PRO A 240 97.67 87.95 100.93
CA PRO A 240 97.42 88.01 99.47
C PRO A 240 96.00 87.53 99.02
N GLU A 241 95.08 88.44 98.69
CA GLU A 241 93.70 88.06 98.36
C GLU A 241 93.50 87.53 96.92
N LEU A 242 94.28 88.02 95.95
CA LEU A 242 94.21 87.59 94.55
C LEU A 242 94.38 86.07 94.39
N LEU A 243 95.33 85.48 95.12
CA LEU A 243 95.61 84.04 95.06
C LEU A 243 94.45 83.17 95.58
N LYS A 244 93.58 83.71 96.46
CA LYS A 244 92.45 82.96 97.02
C LYS A 244 91.23 82.94 96.10
N SER A 245 90.99 84.00 95.31
CA SER A 245 89.95 83.98 94.27
C SER A 245 90.37 83.06 93.13
N ILE A 246 91.59 83.25 92.62
CA ILE A 246 92.16 82.44 91.53
C ILE A 246 92.19 80.95 91.88
N THR A 247 92.49 80.57 93.13
CA THR A 247 92.46 79.15 93.54
C THR A 247 91.04 78.60 93.75
N LYS A 248 90.05 79.42 94.16
CA LYS A 248 88.64 78.99 94.19
C LYS A 248 88.09 78.79 92.79
N GLU A 249 88.29 79.77 91.90
CA GLU A 249 87.91 79.70 90.48
C GLU A 249 88.61 78.51 89.79
N LEU A 250 89.87 78.22 90.13
CA LEU A 250 90.58 77.03 89.65
C LEU A 250 89.96 75.71 90.15
N GLU A 251 89.49 75.65 91.40
CA GLU A 251 88.81 74.46 91.94
C GLU A 251 87.36 74.33 91.44
N GLU A 252 86.68 75.44 91.15
CA GLU A 252 85.36 75.46 90.53
C GLU A 252 85.43 75.02 89.07
N THR A 253 86.32 75.60 88.27
CA THR A 253 86.56 75.16 86.87
C THR A 253 87.07 73.72 86.78
N LYS A 254 87.84 73.21 87.76
CA LYS A 254 88.17 71.77 87.85
C LYS A 254 86.94 70.90 88.11
N LYS A 255 86.01 71.32 88.97
CA LYS A 255 84.76 70.60 89.24
C LYS A 255 83.84 70.61 88.02
N GLU A 256 83.71 71.75 87.34
CA GLU A 256 82.98 71.84 86.07
C GLU A 256 83.61 70.94 85.00
N LEU A 257 84.94 70.95 84.85
CA LEU A 257 85.66 70.05 83.95
C LEU A 257 85.44 68.56 84.30
N ALA A 258 85.31 68.23 85.60
CA ALA A 258 84.96 66.89 86.04
C ALA A 258 83.49 66.53 85.70
N SER A 259 82.54 67.46 85.90
CA SER A 259 81.13 67.28 85.53
C SER A 259 80.96 67.08 84.02
N VAL A 260 81.60 67.92 83.20
CA VAL A 260 81.58 67.80 81.73
C VAL A 260 82.19 66.47 81.27
N ARG A 261 83.22 65.96 81.96
CA ARG A 261 83.75 64.61 81.69
C ARG A 261 82.75 63.52 82.04
N GLU A 262 82.10 63.61 83.21
CA GLU A 262 81.08 62.64 83.64
C GLU A 262 79.85 62.63 82.70
N GLU A 263 79.39 63.81 82.29
CA GLU A 263 78.35 63.99 81.27
C GLU A 263 78.77 63.46 79.91
N GLY A 264 80.04 63.65 79.51
CA GLY A 264 80.62 63.03 78.31
C GLY A 264 80.55 61.50 78.35
N PHE A 265 80.86 60.87 79.49
CA PHE A 265 80.70 59.43 79.67
C PHE A 265 79.23 58.99 79.67
N LYS A 266 78.32 59.75 80.29
CA LYS A 266 76.86 59.50 80.24
C LYS A 266 76.33 59.61 78.80
N PHE A 267 76.78 60.59 78.04
CA PHE A 267 76.44 60.75 76.63
C PHE A 267 76.95 59.59 75.79
N MET A 268 78.22 59.18 75.96
CA MET A 268 78.76 57.98 75.31
C MET A 268 77.93 56.73 75.61
N ALA A 269 77.58 56.50 76.88
CA ALA A 269 76.73 55.37 77.27
C ALA A 269 75.33 55.42 76.62
N SER A 270 74.70 56.60 76.57
CA SER A 270 73.43 56.78 75.86
C SER A 270 73.54 56.53 74.35
N MET A 271 74.66 56.94 73.73
CA MET A 271 74.92 56.72 72.31
C MET A 271 75.24 55.25 72.00
N ASP A 272 75.84 54.52 72.93
CA ASP A 272 76.00 53.06 72.87
C ASP A 272 74.64 52.35 72.98
N ILE A 273 73.77 52.76 73.91
CA ILE A 273 72.38 52.26 74.03
C ILE A 273 71.60 52.50 72.73
N VAL A 274 71.59 53.72 72.20
CA VAL A 274 70.90 54.03 70.93
C VAL A 274 71.48 53.21 69.77
N ARG A 275 72.79 52.94 69.74
CA ARG A 275 73.40 52.05 68.73
C ARG A 275 72.97 50.59 68.88
N THR A 276 72.78 50.07 70.09
CA THR A 276 72.25 48.71 70.29
C THR A 276 70.76 48.63 69.98
N GLU A 277 69.95 49.62 70.37
CA GLU A 277 68.53 49.73 70.01
C GLU A 277 68.33 49.82 68.49
N LEU A 278 69.10 50.67 67.78
CA LEU A 278 69.05 50.75 66.32
C LEU A 278 69.39 49.41 65.65
N LYS A 279 70.32 48.64 66.21
CA LYS A 279 70.62 47.28 65.73
C LYS A 279 69.43 46.34 65.98
N ASN A 280 68.85 46.35 67.18
CA ASN A 280 67.68 45.54 67.53
C ASN A 280 66.48 45.86 66.64
N VAL A 281 66.18 47.14 66.40
CA VAL A 281 65.09 47.59 65.50
C VAL A 281 65.32 47.13 64.07
N LYS A 282 66.57 47.17 63.56
CA LYS A 282 66.90 46.62 62.22
C LYS A 282 66.68 45.11 62.14
N GLU A 283 67.08 44.37 63.17
CA GLU A 283 66.84 42.93 63.25
C GLU A 283 65.35 42.61 63.36
N GLU A 284 64.57 43.39 64.12
CA GLU A 284 63.13 43.24 64.25
C GLU A 284 62.39 43.58 62.96
N ALA A 285 62.76 44.65 62.27
CA ALA A 285 62.22 44.97 60.94
C ALA A 285 62.47 43.82 59.94
N ALA A 286 63.68 43.24 59.95
CA ALA A 286 64.00 42.06 59.13
C ALA A 286 63.22 40.79 59.56
N ARG A 287 62.98 40.59 60.87
CA ARG A 287 62.12 39.51 61.38
C ARG A 287 60.65 39.70 60.98
N SER A 288 60.14 40.93 61.03
CA SER A 288 58.77 41.28 60.65
C SER A 288 58.54 41.13 59.15
N LYS A 289 59.44 41.61 58.30
CA LYS A 289 59.37 41.40 56.84
C LYS A 289 59.33 39.91 56.47
N LYS A 290 60.15 39.08 57.12
CA LYS A 290 60.13 37.61 56.95
C LYS A 290 58.84 36.94 57.45
N ARG A 291 58.05 37.59 58.30
CA ARG A 291 56.71 37.12 58.69
C ARG A 291 55.66 37.56 57.67
N GLU A 292 55.74 38.81 57.21
CA GLU A 292 54.91 39.40 56.15
C GLU A 292 54.97 38.57 54.86
N GLU A 293 56.17 38.27 54.36
CA GLU A 293 56.39 37.41 53.18
C GLU A 293 55.76 36.01 53.35
N LYS A 294 55.78 35.45 54.57
CA LYS A 294 55.12 34.17 54.87
C LYS A 294 53.61 34.29 54.90
N THR A 295 53.07 35.35 55.50
CA THR A 295 51.61 35.59 55.52
C THR A 295 51.08 35.82 54.10
N ASP A 296 51.78 36.57 53.27
CA ASP A 296 51.42 36.80 51.87
C ASP A 296 51.36 35.50 51.07
N LEU A 297 52.36 34.62 51.23
CA LEU A 297 52.34 33.28 50.61
C LEU A 297 51.14 32.45 51.10
N THR A 298 50.76 32.54 52.37
CA THR A 298 49.54 31.86 52.86
C THR A 298 48.25 32.48 52.30
N VAL A 299 48.16 33.81 52.18
CA VAL A 299 47.01 34.52 51.59
C VAL A 299 46.87 34.18 50.11
N GLN A 300 47.97 34.17 49.34
CA GLN A 300 47.97 33.75 47.93
C GLN A 300 47.51 32.29 47.77
N ASN A 301 47.98 31.38 48.63
CA ASN A 301 47.56 29.97 48.63
C ASN A 301 46.06 29.82 48.95
N LEU A 302 45.56 30.53 49.96
CA LEU A 302 44.14 30.56 50.31
C LEU A 302 43.28 31.14 49.18
N ASN A 303 43.71 32.23 48.55
CA ASN A 303 43.01 32.81 47.40
C ASN A 303 42.99 31.84 46.20
N ALA A 304 44.10 31.17 45.90
CA ALA A 304 44.17 30.13 44.86
C ALA A 304 43.32 28.88 45.19
N LYS A 305 43.07 28.58 46.47
CA LYS A 305 42.09 27.56 46.89
C LYS A 305 40.65 28.06 46.74
N LEU A 306 40.38 29.31 47.11
CA LEU A 306 39.06 29.94 46.97
C LEU A 306 38.63 30.01 45.51
N LEU A 307 39.49 30.48 44.61
CA LEU A 307 39.22 30.53 43.16
C LEU A 307 38.96 29.12 42.58
N ARG A 308 39.73 28.10 42.99
CA ARG A 308 39.47 26.70 42.61
C ARG A 308 38.15 26.17 43.18
N GLY A 309 37.78 26.55 44.41
CA GLY A 309 36.49 26.23 45.01
C GLY A 309 35.33 26.87 44.25
N LYS A 310 35.45 28.15 43.89
CA LYS A 310 34.47 28.89 43.10
C LYS A 310 34.25 28.25 41.73
N ALA A 311 35.32 27.94 40.99
CA ALA A 311 35.23 27.28 39.69
C ALA A 311 34.59 25.88 39.77
N LYS A 312 34.87 25.11 40.84
CA LYS A 312 34.21 23.82 41.09
C LYS A 312 32.71 23.97 41.40
N LEU A 313 32.33 24.98 42.18
CA LEU A 313 30.94 25.27 42.51
C LEU A 313 30.16 25.69 41.26
N GLU A 314 30.73 26.55 40.43
CA GLU A 314 30.15 26.98 39.15
C GLU A 314 29.96 25.82 38.18
N ALA A 315 30.96 24.92 38.06
CA ALA A 315 30.83 23.70 37.28
C ALA A 315 29.77 22.73 37.83
N ALA A 316 29.66 22.59 39.15
CA ALA A 316 28.64 21.77 39.79
C ALA A 316 27.23 22.34 39.59
N SER A 317 27.05 23.64 39.71
CA SER A 317 25.78 24.35 39.44
C SER A 317 25.37 24.19 37.97
N ALA A 318 26.30 24.35 37.03
CA ALA A 318 26.03 24.12 35.60
C ALA A 318 25.68 22.65 35.28
N ALA A 319 26.17 21.69 36.07
CA ALA A 319 25.77 20.29 35.97
C ALA A 319 24.39 20.03 36.61
N GLU A 320 24.07 20.70 37.72
CA GLU A 320 22.78 20.64 38.41
C GLU A 320 21.64 21.16 37.52
N GLU A 321 21.82 22.29 36.84
CA GLU A 321 20.81 22.82 35.90
C GLU A 321 20.56 21.88 34.72
N LYS A 322 21.61 21.25 34.17
CA LYS A 322 21.45 20.20 33.14
C LYS A 322 20.72 18.98 33.68
N ALA A 323 20.99 18.57 34.91
CA ALA A 323 20.28 17.46 35.54
C ALA A 323 18.79 17.81 35.76
N LYS A 324 18.46 19.04 36.17
CA LYS A 324 17.07 19.53 36.27
C LYS A 324 16.37 19.52 34.91
N GLU A 325 17.04 19.95 33.84
CA GLU A 325 16.50 19.90 32.48
C GLU A 325 16.24 18.46 32.01
N ILE A 326 17.15 17.52 32.30
CA ILE A 326 16.95 16.10 32.00
C ILE A 326 15.74 15.55 32.79
N VAL A 327 15.65 15.85 34.09
CA VAL A 327 14.52 15.41 34.94
C VAL A 327 13.18 16.00 34.46
N SER A 328 13.14 17.25 34.00
CA SER A 328 11.91 17.87 33.46
C SER A 328 11.50 17.27 32.10
N ASN A 329 12.46 16.87 31.27
CA ASN A 329 12.19 16.16 30.02
C ASN A 329 11.73 14.72 30.28
N LEU A 330 12.35 14.00 31.22
CA LEU A 330 11.94 12.65 31.61
C LEU A 330 10.54 12.62 32.23
N SER A 331 10.20 13.57 33.10
CA SER A 331 8.85 13.66 33.67
C SER A 331 7.79 14.00 32.61
N ARG A 332 8.10 14.88 31.64
CA ARG A 332 7.24 15.14 30.48
C ARG A 332 7.01 13.88 29.64
N ALA A 333 8.06 13.13 29.32
CA ALA A 333 7.95 11.87 28.58
C ALA A 333 7.13 10.82 29.35
N LEU A 334 7.31 10.73 30.67
CA LEU A 334 6.55 9.82 31.54
C LEU A 334 5.04 10.15 31.53
N GLU A 335 4.67 11.44 31.64
CA GLU A 335 3.26 11.85 31.52
C GLU A 335 2.68 11.60 30.12
N GLN A 336 3.46 11.80 29.05
CA GLN A 336 3.03 11.44 27.69
C GLN A 336 2.75 9.93 27.58
N MET A 337 3.69 9.07 28.00
CA MET A 337 3.51 7.62 28.02
C MET A 337 2.31 7.17 28.86
N LYS A 338 2.01 7.83 29.99
CA LYS A 338 0.77 7.58 30.75
C LYS A 338 -0.47 7.89 29.93
N THR A 339 -0.53 9.05 29.27
CA THR A 339 -1.69 9.42 28.46
C THR A 339 -1.90 8.49 27.26
N GLU A 340 -0.81 8.06 26.60
CA GLU A 340 -0.83 7.09 25.51
C GLU A 340 -1.27 5.71 26.00
N ALA A 341 -0.78 5.25 27.16
CA ALA A 341 -1.20 3.98 27.75
C ALA A 341 -2.69 3.98 28.14
N GLU A 342 -3.22 5.10 28.65
CA GLU A 342 -4.66 5.24 28.93
C GLU A 342 -5.51 5.35 27.65
N ALA A 343 -4.97 5.91 26.56
CA ALA A 343 -5.63 5.89 25.26
C ALA A 343 -5.69 4.45 24.69
N ALA A 344 -4.57 3.74 24.67
CA ALA A 344 -4.48 2.35 24.19
C ALA A 344 -5.36 1.39 24.99
N LYS A 345 -5.52 1.60 26.31
CA LYS A 345 -6.49 0.85 27.13
C LYS A 345 -7.94 1.07 26.67
N LYS A 346 -8.33 2.31 26.37
CA LYS A 346 -9.68 2.65 25.90
C LYS A 346 -9.96 2.08 24.51
N GLU A 347 -9.01 2.21 23.59
CA GLU A 347 -9.09 1.59 22.27
C GLU A 347 -9.23 0.07 22.37
N ARG A 348 -8.44 -0.57 23.24
CA ARG A 348 -8.58 -2.00 23.50
C ARG A 348 -9.96 -2.37 24.04
N SER A 349 -10.52 -1.63 25.00
CA SER A 349 -11.88 -1.93 25.49
C SER A 349 -12.94 -1.79 24.39
N LEU A 350 -12.81 -0.81 23.49
CA LEU A 350 -13.71 -0.66 22.35
C LEU A 350 -13.58 -1.83 21.37
N ILE A 351 -12.35 -2.28 21.09
CA ILE A 351 -12.11 -3.47 20.24
C ILE A 351 -12.68 -4.74 20.89
N ASP A 352 -12.54 -4.90 22.21
CA ASP A 352 -13.10 -6.03 22.95
C ASP A 352 -14.66 -6.00 22.92
N GLU A 353 -15.28 -4.82 23.03
CA GLU A 353 -16.74 -4.61 22.87
C GLU A 353 -17.23 -4.89 21.44
N GLU A 354 -16.57 -4.32 20.42
CA GLU A 354 -16.88 -4.56 19.00
C GLU A 354 -16.71 -6.05 18.63
N THR A 355 -15.65 -6.69 19.12
CA THR A 355 -15.43 -8.13 18.94
C THR A 355 -16.53 -8.96 19.60
N GLY A 356 -17.05 -8.53 20.76
CA GLY A 356 -18.21 -9.15 21.41
C GLY A 356 -19.48 -9.01 20.58
N ASN A 357 -19.75 -7.82 20.04
CA ASN A 357 -20.90 -7.54 19.19
C ASN A 357 -20.87 -8.36 17.89
N ILE A 358 -19.71 -8.43 17.23
CA ILE A 358 -19.51 -9.21 16.00
C ILE A 358 -19.74 -10.72 16.26
N LYS A 359 -19.27 -11.25 17.40
CA LYS A 359 -19.54 -12.66 17.78
C LYS A 359 -21.04 -12.92 17.97
N ALA A 360 -21.74 -12.03 18.69
CA ALA A 360 -23.18 -12.16 18.89
C ALA A 360 -23.97 -12.02 17.58
N GLU A 361 -23.51 -11.20 16.63
CA GLU A 361 -24.09 -11.10 15.29
C GLU A 361 -23.84 -12.38 14.46
N ILE A 362 -22.62 -12.95 14.54
CA ILE A 362 -22.30 -14.25 13.90
C ILE A 362 -23.22 -15.36 14.45
N GLU A 363 -23.26 -15.57 15.77
CA GLU A 363 -24.11 -16.59 16.41
C GLU A 363 -25.59 -16.43 16.01
N LYS A 364 -26.06 -15.18 15.95
CA LYS A 364 -27.41 -14.87 15.46
C LYS A 364 -27.58 -15.29 14.00
N THR A 365 -26.68 -14.92 13.09
CA THR A 365 -26.77 -15.30 11.68
C THR A 365 -26.65 -16.80 11.45
N GLU A 366 -25.83 -17.51 12.23
CA GLU A 366 -25.76 -18.98 12.21
C GLU A 366 -27.11 -19.59 12.59
N SER A 367 -27.75 -19.11 13.66
CA SER A 367 -29.10 -19.58 14.03
C SER A 367 -30.18 -19.23 13.00
N GLU A 368 -30.06 -18.11 12.28
CA GLU A 368 -30.95 -17.75 11.17
C GLU A 368 -30.73 -18.66 9.94
N ILE A 369 -29.49 -19.11 9.70
CA ILE A 369 -29.14 -20.09 8.66
C ILE A 369 -29.70 -21.47 9.00
N ASP A 370 -29.48 -21.98 10.22
CA ASP A 370 -30.01 -23.28 10.67
C ASP A 370 -31.54 -23.34 10.47
N LEU A 371 -32.24 -22.29 10.94
CA LEU A 371 -33.70 -22.16 10.78
C LEU A 371 -34.12 -22.00 9.30
N ALA A 372 -33.26 -21.53 8.41
CA ALA A 372 -33.54 -21.47 6.97
C ALA A 372 -33.31 -22.84 6.30
N GLU A 373 -32.30 -23.60 6.73
CA GLU A 373 -32.02 -24.96 6.26
C GLU A 373 -33.14 -25.92 6.67
N GLU A 374 -33.62 -25.88 7.92
CA GLU A 374 -34.77 -26.67 8.36
C GLU A 374 -36.02 -26.43 7.49
N ARG A 375 -36.32 -25.16 7.18
CA ARG A 375 -37.44 -24.80 6.30
C ARG A 375 -37.25 -25.30 4.87
N LEU A 376 -36.01 -25.26 4.36
CA LEU A 376 -35.67 -25.79 3.04
C LEU A 376 -35.80 -27.31 2.98
N GLN A 377 -35.40 -28.02 4.05
CA GLN A 377 -35.59 -29.46 4.17
C GLN A 377 -37.09 -29.82 4.17
N ALA A 378 -37.90 -29.14 4.98
CA ALA A 378 -39.35 -29.33 5.00
C ALA A 378 -39.98 -29.11 3.61
N ALA A 379 -39.62 -28.02 2.91
CA ALA A 379 -40.11 -27.73 1.57
C ALA A 379 -39.67 -28.79 0.53
N ILE A 380 -38.49 -29.40 0.69
CA ILE A 380 -38.04 -30.53 -0.15
C ILE A 380 -38.89 -31.78 0.11
N GLU A 381 -39.28 -32.06 1.35
CA GLU A 381 -40.16 -33.19 1.68
C GLU A 381 -41.58 -32.99 1.17
N GLU A 382 -42.14 -31.79 1.31
CA GLU A 382 -43.41 -31.41 0.69
C GLU A 382 -43.36 -31.56 -0.84
N LEU A 383 -42.29 -31.11 -1.50
CA LEU A 383 -42.09 -31.28 -2.94
C LEU A 383 -42.02 -32.76 -3.34
N LYS A 384 -41.36 -33.62 -2.57
CA LYS A 384 -41.30 -35.08 -2.80
C LYS A 384 -42.70 -35.69 -2.69
N SER A 385 -43.48 -35.29 -1.68
CA SER A 385 -44.87 -35.72 -1.46
C SER A 385 -45.80 -35.25 -2.59
N ALA A 386 -45.69 -34.00 -3.01
CA ALA A 386 -46.43 -33.45 -4.13
C ALA A 386 -46.13 -34.19 -5.44
N LYS A 387 -44.85 -34.47 -5.73
CA LYS A 387 -44.43 -35.23 -6.92
C LYS A 387 -44.88 -36.69 -6.90
N SER A 388 -44.90 -37.35 -5.75
CA SER A 388 -45.42 -38.73 -5.66
C SER A 388 -46.94 -38.78 -5.85
N SER A 389 -47.66 -37.78 -5.32
CA SER A 389 -49.10 -37.58 -5.55
C SER A 389 -49.41 -37.27 -7.02
N GLU A 390 -48.63 -36.38 -7.66
CA GLU A 390 -48.73 -36.07 -9.09
C GLU A 390 -48.50 -37.32 -9.95
N ALA A 391 -47.42 -38.07 -9.69
CA ALA A 391 -47.12 -39.31 -10.41
C ALA A 391 -48.24 -40.36 -10.25
N ALA A 392 -48.83 -40.48 -9.05
CA ALA A 392 -49.98 -41.34 -8.81
C ALA A 392 -51.24 -40.87 -9.55
N ALA A 393 -51.49 -39.56 -9.65
CA ALA A 393 -52.60 -38.98 -10.41
C ALA A 393 -52.43 -39.20 -11.92
N LEU A 394 -51.23 -38.97 -12.46
CA LEU A 394 -50.87 -39.25 -13.87
C LEU A 394 -50.98 -40.74 -14.18
N GLY A 395 -50.59 -41.62 -13.26
CA GLY A 395 -50.78 -43.07 -13.37
C GLY A 395 -52.26 -43.46 -13.49
N LYS A 396 -53.12 -42.92 -12.61
CA LYS A 396 -54.59 -43.11 -12.67
C LYS A 396 -55.17 -42.59 -13.99
N LEU A 397 -54.75 -41.40 -14.43
CA LEU A 397 -55.22 -40.82 -15.70
C LEU A 397 -54.82 -41.69 -16.91
N LYS A 398 -53.59 -42.22 -16.91
CA LYS A 398 -53.13 -43.15 -17.95
C LYS A 398 -53.97 -44.43 -17.97
N THR A 399 -54.24 -45.07 -16.83
CA THR A 399 -55.08 -46.28 -16.80
C THR A 399 -56.52 -46.02 -17.23
N LEU A 400 -57.09 -44.84 -16.97
CA LEU A 400 -58.39 -44.43 -17.49
C LEU A 400 -58.38 -44.26 -19.02
N ILE A 401 -57.33 -43.66 -19.58
CA ILE A 401 -57.15 -43.55 -21.04
C ILE A 401 -57.02 -44.94 -21.67
N ASP A 402 -56.13 -45.79 -21.15
CA ASP A 402 -55.88 -47.14 -21.66
C ASP A 402 -57.15 -48.01 -21.58
N ASN A 403 -57.93 -47.91 -20.49
CA ASN A 403 -59.23 -48.57 -20.37
C ASN A 403 -60.26 -48.03 -21.36
N THR A 404 -60.28 -46.72 -21.63
CA THR A 404 -61.20 -46.09 -22.59
C THR A 404 -60.84 -46.47 -24.03
N VAL A 405 -59.56 -46.51 -24.37
CA VAL A 405 -59.06 -47.02 -25.66
C VAL A 405 -59.39 -48.49 -25.82
N ARG A 406 -59.14 -49.33 -24.79
CA ARG A 406 -59.48 -50.76 -24.80
C ARG A 406 -60.97 -51.00 -24.98
N ARG A 407 -61.83 -50.31 -24.22
CA ARG A 407 -63.30 -50.38 -24.37
C ARG A 407 -63.73 -50.00 -25.79
N ARG A 408 -63.19 -48.92 -26.36
CA ARG A 408 -63.49 -48.50 -27.75
C ARG A 408 -63.04 -49.53 -28.77
N ALA A 409 -61.85 -50.11 -28.63
CA ALA A 409 -61.37 -51.19 -29.50
C ALA A 409 -62.30 -52.42 -29.45
N SER A 410 -62.76 -52.82 -28.26
CA SER A 410 -63.70 -53.93 -28.10
C SER A 410 -65.11 -53.66 -28.66
N VAL A 411 -65.59 -52.41 -28.61
CA VAL A 411 -66.87 -52.02 -29.22
C VAL A 411 -66.75 -51.98 -30.76
N SER A 412 -65.67 -51.40 -31.27
CA SER A 412 -65.42 -51.27 -32.72
C SER A 412 -65.36 -52.61 -33.46
N GLN A 413 -64.94 -53.69 -32.79
CA GLN A 413 -64.96 -55.05 -33.35
C GLN A 413 -66.37 -55.65 -33.56
N ARG A 414 -67.43 -55.02 -33.03
CA ARG A 414 -68.79 -55.61 -33.00
C ARG A 414 -69.87 -54.77 -33.69
N SER A 415 -69.53 -53.63 -34.30
CA SER A 415 -70.50 -52.78 -34.99
C SER A 415 -69.94 -52.16 -36.28
N PRO A 416 -70.69 -52.11 -37.40
CA PRO A 416 -70.26 -51.46 -38.64
C PRO A 416 -70.30 -49.92 -38.58
N VAL A 417 -70.61 -49.32 -37.43
CA VAL A 417 -70.72 -47.87 -37.22
C VAL A 417 -69.50 -47.36 -36.46
N ILE A 418 -68.74 -46.45 -37.06
CA ILE A 418 -67.58 -45.82 -36.42
C ILE A 418 -68.06 -44.72 -35.47
N MET A 419 -68.11 -45.02 -34.16
CA MET A 419 -68.36 -44.01 -33.13
C MET A 419 -67.06 -43.29 -32.77
N ILE A 420 -66.93 -42.05 -33.23
CA ILE A 420 -65.82 -41.14 -32.94
C ILE A 420 -66.15 -40.34 -31.66
N SER A 421 -65.19 -40.14 -30.75
CA SER A 421 -65.40 -39.31 -29.55
C SER A 421 -65.66 -37.85 -29.93
N SER A 422 -66.41 -37.08 -29.13
CA SER A 422 -66.61 -35.63 -29.36
C SER A 422 -65.28 -34.88 -29.48
N PHE A 423 -64.29 -35.24 -28.66
CA PHE A 423 -62.93 -34.70 -28.73
C PHE A 423 -62.20 -35.07 -30.04
N GLU A 424 -62.38 -36.29 -30.53
CA GLU A 424 -61.76 -36.73 -31.79
C GLU A 424 -62.46 -36.09 -33.00
N TYR A 425 -63.77 -35.89 -32.92
CA TYR A 425 -64.54 -35.12 -33.90
C TYR A 425 -64.06 -33.66 -33.96
N GLU A 426 -63.89 -32.98 -32.82
CA GLU A 426 -63.34 -31.62 -32.76
C GLU A 426 -61.90 -31.56 -33.28
N TYR A 427 -61.05 -32.53 -32.91
CA TYR A 427 -59.67 -32.62 -33.41
C TYR A 427 -59.62 -32.78 -34.94
N LEU A 428 -60.41 -33.69 -35.51
CA LEU A 428 -60.49 -33.92 -36.94
C LEU A 428 -61.10 -32.72 -37.68
N ARG A 429 -62.15 -32.09 -37.12
CA ARG A 429 -62.78 -30.88 -37.66
C ARG A 429 -61.80 -29.72 -37.74
N ASN A 430 -61.04 -29.46 -36.67
CA ASN A 430 -60.02 -28.40 -36.66
C ASN A 430 -58.90 -28.68 -37.68
N ARG A 431 -58.53 -29.95 -37.88
CA ARG A 431 -57.54 -30.35 -38.87
C ARG A 431 -58.06 -30.24 -40.31
N ALA A 432 -59.37 -30.44 -40.54
CA ALA A 432 -60.01 -30.22 -41.84
C ALA A 432 -60.06 -28.73 -42.20
N ALA A 433 -60.43 -27.85 -41.25
CA ALA A 433 -60.42 -26.40 -41.45
C ALA A 433 -59.02 -25.87 -41.84
N GLY A 434 -57.96 -26.40 -41.21
CA GLY A 434 -56.58 -26.08 -41.59
C GLY A 434 -56.19 -26.51 -43.03
N ALA A 435 -56.86 -27.51 -43.61
CA ALA A 435 -56.66 -27.91 -45.00
C ALA A 435 -57.45 -27.03 -45.99
N GLU A 436 -58.64 -26.59 -45.61
CA GLU A 436 -59.47 -25.61 -46.34
C GLU A 436 -58.72 -24.27 -46.51
N GLU A 437 -58.16 -23.72 -45.43
CA GLU A 437 -57.32 -22.52 -45.49
C GLU A 437 -56.13 -22.64 -46.48
N ILE A 438 -55.55 -23.84 -46.62
CA ILE A 438 -54.44 -24.10 -47.54
C ILE A 438 -54.94 -24.19 -48.98
N ALA A 439 -56.15 -24.70 -49.21
CA ALA A 439 -56.80 -24.70 -50.51
C ALA A 439 -57.12 -23.27 -50.95
N ASP A 440 -57.72 -22.45 -50.08
CA ASP A 440 -58.05 -21.05 -50.36
C ASP A 440 -56.80 -20.23 -50.71
N LYS A 441 -55.72 -20.39 -49.94
CA LYS A 441 -54.42 -19.73 -50.24
C LYS A 441 -53.86 -20.14 -51.61
N LYS A 442 -54.10 -21.38 -52.07
CA LYS A 442 -53.73 -21.84 -53.42
C LYS A 442 -54.64 -21.25 -54.51
N VAL A 443 -55.94 -21.16 -54.26
CA VAL A 443 -56.91 -20.56 -55.19
C VAL A 443 -56.63 -19.06 -55.37
N ALA A 444 -56.43 -18.32 -54.27
CA ALA A 444 -56.08 -16.91 -54.29
C ALA A 444 -54.76 -16.65 -55.02
N ALA A 445 -53.75 -17.51 -54.82
CA ALA A 445 -52.51 -17.44 -55.60
C ALA A 445 -52.79 -17.64 -57.09
N ALA A 446 -53.53 -18.68 -57.50
CA ALA A 446 -53.87 -18.93 -58.90
C ALA A 446 -54.65 -17.77 -59.55
N GLN A 447 -55.57 -17.15 -58.81
CA GLN A 447 -56.28 -15.94 -59.25
C GLN A 447 -55.32 -14.77 -59.49
N ALA A 448 -54.37 -14.52 -58.58
CA ALA A 448 -53.34 -13.50 -58.76
C ALA A 448 -52.43 -13.76 -59.98
N TRP A 449 -52.10 -15.03 -60.28
CA TRP A 449 -51.38 -15.39 -61.52
C TRP A 449 -52.22 -15.07 -62.78
N ILE A 450 -53.53 -15.33 -62.75
CA ILE A 450 -54.45 -15.00 -63.86
C ILE A 450 -54.56 -13.47 -64.04
N GLU A 451 -54.64 -12.71 -62.96
CA GLU A 451 -54.69 -11.24 -63.01
C GLU A 451 -53.38 -10.63 -63.51
N ALA A 452 -52.23 -11.15 -63.09
CA ALA A 452 -50.92 -10.76 -63.59
C ALA A 452 -50.78 -11.05 -65.09
N LEU A 453 -51.26 -12.22 -65.57
CA LEU A 453 -51.30 -12.54 -66.99
C LEU A 453 -52.19 -11.55 -67.76
N LYS A 454 -53.42 -11.29 -67.30
CA LYS A 454 -54.32 -10.29 -67.90
C LYS A 454 -53.72 -8.87 -67.91
N ALA A 455 -52.92 -8.51 -66.90
CA ALA A 455 -52.20 -7.23 -66.89
C ALA A 455 -51.08 -7.20 -67.94
N SER A 456 -50.31 -8.28 -68.07
CA SER A 456 -49.26 -8.40 -69.10
C SER A 456 -49.83 -8.41 -70.52
N GLU A 457 -51.01 -9.00 -70.73
CA GLU A 457 -51.73 -8.98 -72.00
C GLU A 457 -52.12 -7.54 -72.41
N ARG A 458 -52.67 -6.76 -71.47
CA ARG A 458 -52.95 -5.33 -71.70
C ARG A 458 -51.67 -4.53 -72.00
N GLU A 459 -50.57 -4.81 -71.32
CA GLU A 459 -49.28 -4.16 -71.58
C GLU A 459 -48.75 -4.48 -73.00
N ILE A 460 -48.89 -5.74 -73.44
CA ILE A 460 -48.54 -6.16 -74.80
C ILE A 460 -49.42 -5.47 -75.85
N LEU A 461 -50.73 -5.36 -75.62
CA LEU A 461 -51.65 -4.65 -76.50
C LEU A 461 -51.26 -3.16 -76.65
N ILE A 462 -50.95 -2.47 -75.55
CA ILE A 462 -50.50 -1.06 -75.57
C ILE A 462 -49.18 -0.91 -76.35
N LYS A 463 -48.22 -1.83 -76.16
CA LYS A 463 -46.96 -1.83 -76.94
C LYS A 463 -47.21 -2.04 -78.43
N LEU A 464 -48.14 -2.93 -78.79
CA LEU A 464 -48.52 -3.22 -80.17
C LEU A 464 -49.27 -2.05 -80.83
N GLU A 465 -50.09 -1.31 -80.07
CA GLU A 465 -50.67 -0.05 -80.55
C GLU A 465 -49.61 1.03 -80.77
N LYS A 466 -48.59 1.12 -79.90
CA LYS A 466 -47.48 2.07 -80.06
C LYS A 466 -46.67 1.77 -81.32
N THR A 467 -46.25 0.52 -81.54
CA THR A 467 -45.51 0.15 -82.76
C THR A 467 -46.37 0.34 -84.02
N LYS A 468 -47.68 0.14 -83.96
CA LYS A 468 -48.61 0.51 -85.05
C LYS A 468 -48.75 2.02 -85.30
N LYS A 469 -48.40 2.89 -84.35
CA LYS A 469 -48.30 4.35 -84.57
C LYS A 469 -46.96 4.68 -85.20
N GLU A 470 -45.86 4.17 -84.64
CA GLU A 470 -44.50 4.33 -85.16
C GLU A 470 -44.39 3.85 -86.62
N ILE A 471 -45.00 2.71 -86.99
CA ILE A 471 -45.04 2.23 -88.39
C ILE A 471 -45.85 3.17 -89.32
N ARG A 472 -46.86 3.88 -88.80
CA ARG A 472 -47.61 4.87 -89.60
C ARG A 472 -46.84 6.17 -89.75
N GLU A 473 -46.13 6.60 -88.72
CA GLU A 473 -45.22 7.75 -88.76
C GLU A 473 -44.08 7.49 -89.76
N LEU A 474 -43.40 6.34 -89.67
CA LEU A 474 -42.37 5.93 -90.64
C LEU A 474 -42.88 5.82 -92.08
N LYS A 475 -44.14 5.43 -92.30
CA LYS A 475 -44.74 5.42 -93.64
C LYS A 475 -44.98 6.82 -94.19
N VAL A 476 -45.37 7.77 -93.35
CA VAL A 476 -45.50 9.18 -93.77
C VAL A 476 -44.13 9.77 -94.11
N GLU A 477 -43.07 9.38 -93.38
CA GLU A 477 -41.68 9.73 -93.73
C GLU A 477 -41.24 9.07 -95.04
N GLU A 478 -41.53 7.77 -95.25
CA GLU A 478 -41.23 7.03 -96.48
C GLU A 478 -41.96 7.59 -97.71
N ASP A 479 -43.27 7.92 -97.58
CA ASP A 479 -44.06 8.55 -98.65
C ASP A 479 -43.49 9.95 -98.99
N GLN A 480 -43.11 10.74 -97.98
CA GLN A 480 -42.51 12.07 -98.17
C GLN A 480 -41.12 12.00 -98.83
N GLU A 481 -40.33 10.96 -98.54
CA GLU A 481 -39.03 10.70 -99.19
C GLU A 481 -39.23 10.14 -100.61
N ALA A 482 -40.26 9.32 -100.84
CA ALA A 482 -40.64 8.82 -102.16
C ALA A 482 -41.04 9.96 -103.12
N ASP A 483 -41.85 10.92 -102.67
CA ASP A 483 -42.22 12.11 -103.45
C ASP A 483 -40.97 12.88 -103.92
N ASN A 484 -40.03 13.17 -103.00
CA ASN A 484 -38.75 13.81 -103.32
C ASN A 484 -37.93 13.01 -104.36
N THR A 485 -37.97 11.67 -104.30
CA THR A 485 -37.29 10.84 -105.31
C THR A 485 -38.01 10.81 -106.67
N GLN A 486 -39.34 10.87 -106.70
CA GLN A 486 -40.09 10.94 -107.96
C GLN A 486 -39.81 12.22 -108.73
N GLU A 487 -39.69 13.37 -108.03
CA GLU A 487 -39.27 14.63 -108.64
C GLU A 487 -37.90 14.47 -109.33
N SER A 488 -36.92 13.83 -108.67
CA SER A 488 -35.59 13.57 -109.25
C SER A 488 -35.58 12.60 -110.44
N LEU A 489 -36.56 11.68 -110.53
CA LEU A 489 -36.68 10.71 -111.62
C LEU A 489 -37.38 11.30 -112.83
N HIS A 490 -38.33 12.22 -112.62
CA HIS A 490 -38.99 12.95 -113.69
C HIS A 490 -38.00 13.86 -114.46
N GLU A 491 -36.97 14.36 -113.76
CA GLU A 491 -35.86 15.09 -114.36
C GLU A 491 -34.96 14.19 -115.25
N LYS A 492 -34.73 12.94 -114.84
CA LYS A 492 -33.92 11.96 -115.61
C LYS A 492 -34.62 11.41 -116.84
N LEU A 493 -35.93 11.13 -116.78
CA LEU A 493 -36.67 10.54 -117.92
C LEU A 493 -36.68 11.45 -119.15
N LYS A 494 -36.59 12.77 -118.96
CA LYS A 494 -36.52 13.76 -120.04
C LYS A 494 -35.24 13.66 -120.88
N VAL A 495 -34.15 13.15 -120.29
CA VAL A 495 -32.85 12.92 -120.96
C VAL A 495 -32.87 11.62 -121.77
N GLU A 496 -33.64 10.61 -121.35
CA GLU A 496 -33.63 9.29 -122.00
C GLU A 496 -34.46 9.24 -123.30
N SER A 497 -35.42 10.16 -123.49
CA SER A 497 -36.21 10.27 -124.73
C SER A 497 -35.38 10.65 -125.96
N GLU A 498 -34.26 11.37 -125.78
CA GLU A 498 -33.43 11.83 -126.90
C GLU A 498 -32.61 10.70 -127.53
N PHE A 499 -32.19 9.72 -126.72
CA PHE A 499 -31.27 8.65 -127.13
C PHE A 499 -31.92 7.52 -127.97
N LYS A 500 -33.24 7.34 -127.86
CA LYS A 500 -33.97 6.26 -128.56
C LYS A 500 -34.29 6.56 -130.03
N SER A 501 -34.12 7.80 -130.46
CA SER A 501 -34.34 8.24 -131.86
C SER A 501 -33.29 7.74 -132.86
N TRP A 502 -32.09 7.37 -132.39
CA TRP A 502 -30.90 7.16 -133.24
C TRP A 502 -30.63 5.71 -133.64
N LYS A 503 -31.35 4.71 -133.10
CA LYS A 503 -31.01 3.27 -133.23
C LYS A 503 -31.99 2.43 -134.06
N GLN A 504 -32.85 3.07 -134.85
CA GLN A 504 -33.73 2.42 -135.83
C GLN A 504 -33.54 3.09 -137.20
N LYS A 505 -33.61 2.30 -138.29
CA LYS A 505 -33.20 2.63 -139.69
C LYS A 505 -31.66 2.54 -139.87
N TYR A 506 -31.07 1.52 -140.49
CA TYR A 506 -31.56 0.42 -141.33
C TYR A 506 -30.66 -0.84 -141.16
N GLU A 507 -31.06 -2.02 -141.65
CA GLU A 507 -31.80 -3.04 -140.89
C GLU A 507 -31.44 -4.48 -141.38
N LYS A 508 -31.66 -5.51 -140.56
CA LYS A 508 -31.80 -6.96 -140.90
C LYS A 508 -30.83 -7.62 -141.91
N ILE A 509 -29.77 -8.30 -141.42
CA ILE A 509 -28.98 -9.28 -142.20
C ILE A 509 -28.46 -10.46 -141.30
N ILE A 510 -28.48 -11.69 -141.86
CA ILE A 510 -27.77 -12.95 -141.44
C ILE A 510 -28.24 -13.78 -140.22
N ALA A 511 -28.13 -15.10 -140.39
CA ALA A 511 -28.10 -16.20 -139.42
C ALA A 511 -27.09 -17.27 -139.96
N PRO A 512 -26.72 -18.36 -139.24
CA PRO A 512 -26.77 -18.67 -137.81
C PRO A 512 -25.38 -19.07 -137.23
N GLU A 513 -25.26 -19.38 -135.93
CA GLU A 513 -24.39 -20.48 -135.44
C GLU A 513 -24.63 -20.82 -133.94
N THR A 514 -24.32 -22.07 -133.56
CA THR A 514 -24.38 -22.59 -132.17
C THR A 514 -23.21 -23.54 -131.92
N PRO A 515 -22.71 -23.66 -130.68
CA PRO A 515 -22.92 -24.94 -130.00
C PRO A 515 -23.17 -24.89 -128.47
N ARG A 516 -23.82 -25.97 -127.98
CA ARG A 516 -23.90 -26.51 -126.59
C ARG A 516 -22.52 -27.15 -126.18
N PRO A 517 -22.25 -27.82 -125.01
CA PRO A 517 -23.10 -28.48 -123.98
C PRO A 517 -22.62 -28.27 -122.50
N GLN A 518 -23.05 -28.94 -121.39
CA GLN A 518 -24.32 -29.58 -120.91
C GLN A 518 -24.26 -29.77 -119.36
N ALA A 519 -25.41 -30.14 -118.76
CA ALA A 519 -25.59 -30.97 -117.54
C ALA A 519 -25.32 -30.40 -116.12
N GLY A 520 -26.22 -30.73 -115.17
CA GLY A 520 -26.00 -30.60 -113.71
C GLY A 520 -27.23 -30.30 -112.85
N LEU A 521 -27.88 -31.32 -112.29
CA LEU A 521 -28.59 -31.24 -110.98
C LEU A 521 -27.53 -31.50 -109.85
N PRO A 522 -27.76 -31.35 -108.53
CA PRO A 522 -28.91 -30.81 -107.76
C PRO A 522 -28.51 -29.88 -106.55
N ALA A 523 -29.50 -29.55 -105.71
CA ALA A 523 -29.42 -29.42 -104.23
C ALA A 523 -28.92 -28.14 -103.49
N LYS A 524 -29.43 -28.03 -102.25
CA LYS A 524 -29.15 -27.11 -101.12
C LYS A 524 -29.74 -25.68 -101.16
N LEU A 525 -30.71 -25.44 -100.27
CA LEU A 525 -31.02 -24.11 -99.74
C LEU A 525 -29.88 -23.63 -98.84
N THR A 526 -29.48 -22.37 -98.98
CA THR A 526 -28.66 -21.64 -98.01
C THR A 526 -29.13 -20.19 -97.83
N ASN A 527 -29.45 -19.85 -96.58
CA ASN A 527 -29.17 -18.59 -95.88
C ASN A 527 -29.44 -17.22 -96.54
N ARG A 528 -30.36 -16.46 -95.91
CA ARG A 528 -30.04 -15.13 -95.34
C ARG A 528 -30.20 -15.26 -93.81
N SER A 529 -29.14 -15.18 -93.00
CA SER A 529 -28.23 -14.05 -92.69
C SER A 529 -28.86 -13.05 -91.70
N GLY A 530 -28.23 -12.83 -90.54
CA GLY A 530 -28.71 -11.85 -89.55
C GLY A 530 -28.23 -12.01 -88.08
N ARG A 531 -26.92 -11.95 -87.84
CA ARG A 531 -26.22 -11.70 -86.55
C ARG A 531 -27.05 -11.54 -85.25
N THR A 532 -26.82 -12.38 -84.23
CA THR A 532 -25.91 -12.11 -83.09
C THR A 532 -26.03 -13.18 -81.97
N THR A 533 -24.91 -13.51 -81.35
CA THR A 533 -24.77 -14.20 -80.05
C THR A 533 -24.37 -13.17 -78.96
N PRO A 534 -24.24 -13.49 -77.66
CA PRO A 534 -24.77 -14.61 -76.86
C PRO A 534 -25.56 -14.12 -75.62
N MET A 535 -26.16 -15.03 -74.83
CA MET A 535 -26.80 -14.68 -73.54
C MET A 535 -26.25 -15.49 -72.35
N ARG A 536 -25.24 -14.95 -71.64
CA ARG A 536 -24.89 -15.34 -70.25
C ARG A 536 -23.97 -14.32 -69.55
N ARG A 537 -24.17 -14.15 -68.23
CA ARG A 537 -23.45 -13.25 -67.28
C ARG A 537 -23.77 -11.73 -67.44
N ALA A 538 -23.84 -10.91 -66.38
CA ALA A 538 -23.64 -11.17 -64.93
C ALA A 538 -24.48 -10.27 -63.99
N LYS A 539 -24.83 -10.84 -62.82
CA LYS A 539 -24.89 -10.25 -61.46
C LYS A 539 -25.05 -8.72 -61.25
N LEU A 540 -26.14 -8.37 -60.55
CA LEU A 540 -26.10 -7.63 -59.26
C LEU A 540 -27.41 -7.98 -58.51
N ARG A 541 -27.47 -8.69 -57.37
CA ARG A 541 -27.05 -8.41 -55.98
C ARG A 541 -27.72 -7.20 -55.30
N LYS A 542 -28.55 -7.51 -54.28
CA LYS A 542 -28.93 -6.69 -53.11
C LYS A 542 -29.87 -5.49 -53.40
N ALA A 543 -30.79 -5.09 -52.50
CA ALA A 543 -31.22 -5.63 -51.19
C ALA A 543 -32.62 -5.10 -50.80
N ALA A 544 -33.02 -5.37 -49.55
CA ALA A 544 -34.11 -4.78 -48.75
C ALA A 544 -35.46 -5.53 -48.73
N SER A 545 -35.66 -6.26 -47.63
CA SER A 545 -36.96 -6.69 -47.10
C SER A 545 -37.72 -5.49 -46.49
N PRO A 546 -39.02 -5.64 -46.15
CA PRO A 546 -39.31 -6.03 -44.76
C PRO A 546 -40.40 -7.10 -44.61
N ALA A 547 -40.46 -7.70 -43.42
CA ALA A 547 -41.32 -8.84 -43.08
C ALA A 547 -42.74 -8.44 -42.60
N PRO A 548 -43.71 -9.37 -42.59
CA PRO A 548 -44.95 -9.22 -41.83
C PRO A 548 -44.79 -9.74 -40.39
N ARG A 549 -45.42 -9.06 -39.42
CA ARG A 549 -45.58 -9.56 -38.04
C ARG A 549 -46.88 -10.33 -37.86
N SER A 550 -46.75 -11.44 -37.13
CA SER A 550 -47.74 -12.18 -36.34
C SER A 550 -48.87 -11.36 -35.68
N THR A 551 -50.03 -12.01 -35.44
CA THR A 551 -50.93 -11.82 -34.28
C THR A 551 -51.75 -13.12 -34.03
N PRO A 552 -52.56 -13.28 -32.94
CA PRO A 552 -52.19 -13.12 -31.51
C PRO A 552 -52.90 -14.10 -30.52
N ARG A 553 -52.52 -14.07 -29.22
CA ARG A 553 -53.35 -14.08 -27.96
C ARG A 553 -52.51 -14.62 -26.78
N SER A 554 -52.68 -14.22 -25.50
CA SER A 554 -53.59 -13.26 -24.84
C SER A 554 -53.06 -12.84 -23.44
N ALA A 555 -53.45 -11.65 -22.95
CA ALA A 555 -53.67 -11.26 -21.52
C ALA A 555 -52.46 -11.32 -20.51
N SER A 556 -52.33 -10.47 -19.47
CA SER A 556 -53.13 -9.34 -18.95
C SER A 556 -52.34 -8.39 -17.99
N PHE A 557 -52.98 -7.27 -17.60
CA PHE A 557 -52.78 -6.36 -16.44
C PHE A 557 -51.43 -5.64 -16.14
N ALA A 558 -51.39 -4.37 -16.58
CA ALA A 558 -51.04 -3.13 -15.87
C ALA A 558 -50.04 -3.07 -14.67
N VAL A 559 -48.94 -2.32 -14.85
CA VAL A 559 -48.35 -1.44 -13.81
C VAL A 559 -47.98 -0.06 -14.41
N ARG A 560 -48.11 1.00 -13.60
CA ARG A 560 -48.03 2.42 -13.97
C ARG A 560 -46.63 2.86 -14.44
N ARG A 561 -46.54 3.66 -15.52
CA ARG A 561 -45.29 4.35 -15.89
C ARG A 561 -44.98 5.50 -14.91
N ARG A 562 -43.80 5.47 -14.28
CA ARG A 562 -43.15 6.68 -13.75
C ARG A 562 -42.04 7.10 -14.72
N LYS A 563 -41.99 8.39 -15.08
CA LYS A 563 -40.82 9.01 -15.73
C LYS A 563 -39.61 8.84 -14.82
N LYS A 564 -38.51 8.27 -15.33
CA LYS A 564 -37.16 8.51 -14.80
C LYS A 564 -36.37 9.29 -15.84
N VAL A 565 -36.11 10.55 -15.51
CA VAL A 565 -35.08 11.36 -16.16
C VAL A 565 -33.73 10.77 -15.74
N MET A 566 -32.84 10.52 -16.70
CA MET A 566 -31.46 10.13 -16.39
C MET A 566 -30.65 11.39 -16.05
N PRO A 567 -30.08 11.54 -14.85
CA PRO A 567 -29.12 12.59 -14.57
C PRO A 567 -27.80 12.27 -15.28
N ASN A 568 -27.26 13.27 -15.98
CA ASN A 568 -26.05 13.13 -16.77
C ASN A 568 -24.81 13.15 -15.85
N LEU A 569 -24.09 12.03 -15.73
CA LEU A 569 -22.98 11.85 -14.78
C LEU A 569 -21.70 12.64 -15.13
N ALA A 570 -21.67 13.36 -16.25
CA ALA A 570 -20.54 14.17 -16.72
C ALA A 570 -20.23 15.44 -15.89
N LYS A 571 -20.71 15.54 -14.64
CA LYS A 571 -20.51 16.71 -13.75
C LYS A 571 -19.61 16.48 -12.54
N PHE A 572 -19.04 15.28 -12.36
CA PHE A 572 -18.16 14.99 -11.22
C PHE A 572 -16.65 15.21 -11.47
N PHE A 573 -16.23 15.60 -12.69
CA PHE A 573 -14.81 15.75 -13.05
C PHE A 573 -14.42 17.13 -13.61
N SER A 574 -15.04 18.21 -13.11
CA SER A 574 -14.63 19.59 -13.40
C SER A 574 -14.39 20.42 -12.13
N GLY A 575 -13.55 19.89 -11.24
CA GLY A 575 -12.98 20.64 -10.11
C GLY A 575 -11.83 21.55 -10.60
N LYS A 576 -11.98 22.86 -10.43
CA LYS A 576 -10.90 23.84 -10.65
C LYS A 576 -9.81 23.69 -9.58
N SER A 577 -8.54 23.70 -9.97
CA SER A 577 -7.46 24.13 -9.10
C SER A 577 -6.98 25.54 -9.51
N THR A 578 -7.37 26.53 -8.73
CA THR A 578 -6.76 27.86 -8.74
C THR A 578 -6.19 28.12 -7.37
N ASN A 579 -4.86 28.12 -7.24
CA ASN A 579 -4.22 29.31 -6.67
C ASN A 579 -2.76 29.47 -7.11
N LYS A 580 -2.32 30.72 -7.12
CA LYS A 580 -0.92 31.12 -7.35
C LYS A 580 -0.14 31.03 -6.04
N GLY A 581 1.18 30.90 -6.12
CA GLY A 581 2.06 30.89 -4.95
C GLY A 581 2.30 32.29 -4.37
N ILE A 582 2.95 32.31 -3.20
CA ILE A 582 3.62 33.48 -2.59
C ILE A 582 4.99 33.01 -2.08
N GLU A 583 5.99 33.87 -2.19
CA GLU A 583 7.40 33.64 -1.89
C GLU A 583 7.76 33.85 -0.40
N ALA A 584 8.98 33.43 -0.06
CA ALA A 584 9.90 34.02 0.91
C ALA A 584 9.43 34.28 2.37
N HIS A 585 10.07 33.58 3.31
CA HIS A 585 11.14 34.21 4.08
C HIS A 585 12.20 33.22 4.57
#